data_AF-A0A842V4W0-F1
#
_entry.id   AF-A0A842V4W0-F1
#
_cell.length_a   1.000
_cell.length_b   1.000
_cell.length_c   1.000
_cell.angle_alpha   90.00
_cell.angle_beta   90.00
_cell.angle_gamma   90.00
#
_symmetry.space_group_name_H-M   'P 1'
#
loop_
_entity.id
_entity.type
_entity.pdbx_description
1 polymer ?
#
loop_
_entity_poly.entity_id
_entity_poly.type
_entity_poly.pdbx_seq_one_letter_code
_entity_poly.pdbx_strand_id
1 'polypeptide(L)'
;MALSDMAMVGPGSFAGSVLLMIAIAIGLIAAIITYMNSRRLKGEVFEAPMIHLSIGMLFVTLSLIDVTFFGYFLGAASVKVIHDVSFIIGLGLMLFSSVKITRFLTGVESFAHKLTEEPVDLMPVEEKPASSAKKKKSAKTSKANKKKASKSSKSKKKK
;
A
#
# COMPACT_ATOMS: atom_id res chain seq x y z
N MET A 1 -6.24 -39.63 -48.52
CA MET A 1 -7.21 -39.65 -47.40
C MET A 1 -6.47 -39.15 -46.18
N ALA A 2 -6.24 -37.84 -46.12
CA ALA A 2 -7.12 -36.83 -45.49
C ALA A 2 -6.83 -36.74 -43.98
N LEU A 3 -5.81 -35.92 -43.68
CA LEU A 3 -5.51 -35.31 -42.38
C LEU A 3 -6.60 -34.29 -42.01
N SER A 4 -7.84 -34.74 -41.81
CA SER A 4 -8.98 -33.87 -41.49
C SER A 4 -9.23 -33.67 -39.99
N ASP A 5 -8.36 -34.18 -39.12
CA ASP A 5 -8.48 -34.03 -37.66
C ASP A 5 -7.59 -32.91 -37.08
N MET A 6 -7.11 -31.98 -37.92
CA MET A 6 -6.38 -30.81 -37.43
C MET A 6 -7.21 -29.53 -37.56
N ALA A 7 -7.44 -28.93 -36.39
CA ALA A 7 -7.80 -27.54 -36.16
C ALA A 7 -9.22 -27.11 -36.54
N MET A 8 -10.17 -27.45 -35.67
CA MET A 8 -11.24 -26.50 -35.37
C MET A 8 -11.51 -26.47 -33.87
N VAL A 9 -10.54 -25.95 -33.11
CA VAL A 9 -10.86 -25.28 -31.84
C VAL A 9 -11.58 -24.00 -32.24
N GLY A 10 -12.91 -24.07 -32.35
CA GLY A 10 -13.75 -22.88 -32.48
C GLY A 10 -13.42 -21.88 -31.38
N PRO A 11 -13.73 -20.57 -31.55
CA PRO A 11 -13.31 -19.53 -30.62
C PRO A 11 -13.71 -19.92 -29.20
N GLY A 12 -12.74 -20.42 -28.44
CA GLY A 12 -12.94 -20.88 -27.08
C GLY A 12 -13.40 -19.68 -26.29
N SER A 13 -14.67 -19.69 -25.88
CA SER A 13 -15.24 -18.65 -25.04
C SER A 13 -14.29 -18.40 -23.88
N PHE A 14 -13.64 -17.22 -23.87
CA PHE A 14 -12.74 -16.81 -22.80
C PHE A 14 -13.47 -16.81 -21.45
N ALA A 15 -14.76 -16.48 -21.48
CA ALA A 15 -15.68 -16.61 -20.36
C ALA A 15 -15.85 -18.08 -19.98
N GLY A 16 -15.38 -18.43 -18.77
CA GLY A 16 -15.41 -19.78 -18.22
C GLY A 16 -14.15 -20.62 -18.46
N SER A 17 -13.09 -20.06 -19.04
CA SER A 17 -11.82 -20.80 -19.19
C SER A 17 -11.17 -21.12 -17.84
N VAL A 18 -10.50 -22.28 -17.74
CA VAL A 18 -9.77 -22.68 -16.53
C VAL A 18 -8.72 -21.64 -16.14
N LEU A 19 -8.05 -21.04 -17.13
CA LEU A 19 -7.08 -19.97 -16.92
C LEU A 19 -7.72 -18.72 -16.29
N LEU A 20 -8.91 -18.33 -16.73
CA LEU A 20 -9.64 -17.20 -16.15
C LEU A 20 -10.02 -17.48 -14.69
N MET A 21 -10.50 -18.69 -14.39
CA MET A 21 -10.82 -19.10 -13.02
C MET A 21 -9.60 -19.08 -12.10
N ILE A 22 -8.44 -19.54 -12.59
CA ILE A 22 -7.16 -19.46 -11.88
C ILE A 22 -6.76 -18.00 -11.64
N ALA A 23 -6.89 -17.14 -12.66
CA ALA A 23 -6.57 -15.72 -12.55
C ALA A 23 -7.44 -15.02 -11.49
N ILE A 24 -8.75 -15.32 -11.45
CA ILE A 24 -9.67 -14.80 -10.43
C ILE A 24 -9.24 -15.27 -9.04
N ALA A 25 -8.95 -16.56 -8.86
CA ALA A 25 -8.53 -17.10 -7.57
C ALA A 25 -7.23 -16.47 -7.06
N ILE A 26 -6.22 -16.35 -7.93
CA ILE A 26 -4.95 -15.69 -7.61
C ILE A 26 -5.19 -14.20 -7.28
N GLY A 27 -6.01 -13.51 -8.06
CA GLY A 27 -6.35 -12.10 -7.83
C GLY A 27 -7.00 -11.85 -6.47
N LEU A 28 -7.95 -12.69 -6.08
CA LEU A 28 -8.60 -12.62 -4.76
C LEU A 28 -7.60 -12.88 -3.62
N ILE A 29 -6.77 -13.92 -3.74
CA ILE A 29 -5.75 -14.24 -2.74
C ILE A 29 -4.75 -13.09 -2.61
N ALA A 30 -4.27 -12.54 -3.73
CA ALA A 30 -3.36 -11.41 -3.76
C ALA A 30 -3.98 -10.16 -3.11
N ALA A 31 -5.24 -9.84 -3.42
CA ALA A 31 -5.94 -8.73 -2.81
C ALA A 31 -6.05 -8.88 -1.28
N ILE A 32 -6.43 -10.07 -0.80
CA ILE A 32 -6.56 -10.37 0.63
C ILE A 32 -5.20 -10.27 1.35
N ILE A 33 -4.16 -10.93 0.82
CA ILE A 33 -2.82 -10.90 1.42
C ILE A 33 -2.30 -9.46 1.46
N THR A 34 -2.50 -8.69 0.39
CA THR A 34 -2.08 -7.28 0.32
C THR A 34 -2.81 -6.43 1.36
N TYR A 35 -4.10 -6.67 1.58
CA TYR A 35 -4.86 -6.00 2.63
C TYR A 35 -4.40 -6.39 4.04
N MET A 36 -4.15 -7.69 4.28
CA MET A 36 -3.63 -8.16 5.56
C MET A 36 -2.25 -7.56 5.86
N ASN A 37 -1.40 -7.47 4.84
CA ASN A 37 -0.09 -6.84 4.95
C ASN A 37 -0.21 -5.33 5.21
N SER A 38 -1.14 -4.63 4.56
CA SER A 38 -1.34 -3.19 4.83
C SER A 38 -1.75 -2.92 6.27
N ARG A 39 -2.54 -3.80 6.88
CA ARG A 39 -2.92 -3.71 8.30
C ARG A 39 -1.76 -3.92 9.28
N ARG A 40 -0.65 -4.51 8.83
CA ARG A 40 0.59 -4.61 9.62
C ARG A 40 1.42 -3.33 9.57
N LEU A 41 1.26 -2.53 8.51
CA LEU A 41 1.95 -1.25 8.32
C LEU A 41 1.23 -0.08 9.02
N LYS A 42 0.42 -0.35 10.05
CA LYS A 42 -0.43 0.67 10.69
C LYS A 42 0.41 1.83 11.23
N GLY A 43 0.09 3.04 10.78
CA GLY A 43 0.82 4.26 11.15
C GLY A 43 2.05 4.54 10.30
N GLU A 44 2.39 3.68 9.33
CA GLU A 44 3.41 3.95 8.34
C GLU A 44 2.83 4.64 7.10
N VAL A 45 3.70 5.37 6.40
CA VAL A 45 3.33 6.12 5.18
C VAL A 45 2.82 5.19 4.06
N PHE A 46 3.17 3.90 4.12
CA PHE A 46 2.76 2.87 3.17
C PHE A 46 1.39 2.24 3.45
N GLU A 47 0.76 2.46 4.62
CA GLU A 47 -0.55 1.87 4.95
C GLU A 47 -1.60 2.26 3.90
N ALA A 48 -1.76 3.57 3.69
CA ALA A 48 -2.79 4.07 2.79
C ALA A 48 -2.57 3.61 1.33
N PRO A 49 -1.39 3.77 0.71
CA PRO A 49 -1.15 3.24 -0.64
C PRO A 49 -1.41 1.74 -0.78
N MET A 50 -0.99 0.91 0.20
CA MET A 50 -1.21 -0.54 0.13
C MET A 50 -2.69 -0.93 0.25
N ILE A 51 -3.48 -0.18 1.03
CA ILE A 51 -4.93 -0.35 1.08
C ILE A 51 -5.55 -0.03 -0.29
N HIS A 52 -5.19 1.09 -0.91
CA HIS A 52 -5.72 1.47 -2.22
C HIS A 52 -5.30 0.46 -3.30
N LEU A 53 -4.08 -0.08 -3.23
CA LEU A 53 -3.59 -1.13 -4.12
C LEU A 53 -4.42 -2.41 -3.99
N SER A 54 -4.69 -2.85 -2.76
CA SER A 54 -5.53 -4.03 -2.50
C SER A 54 -6.96 -3.84 -3.00
N ILE A 55 -7.57 -2.67 -2.72
CA ILE A 55 -8.92 -2.35 -3.21
C ILE A 55 -8.93 -2.31 -4.73
N GLY A 56 -7.92 -1.72 -5.36
CA GLY A 56 -7.77 -1.70 -6.81
C GLY A 56 -7.70 -3.11 -7.42
N MET A 57 -6.90 -4.01 -6.84
CA MET A 57 -6.86 -5.42 -7.24
C MET A 57 -8.21 -6.10 -7.09
N LEU A 58 -8.95 -5.79 -6.03
CA LEU A 58 -10.28 -6.34 -5.80
C LEU A 58 -11.28 -5.88 -6.88
N PHE A 59 -11.26 -4.61 -7.27
CA PHE A 59 -12.09 -4.11 -8.38
C PHE A 59 -11.76 -4.76 -9.73
N VAL A 60 -10.47 -4.91 -10.05
CA VAL A 60 -10.05 -5.62 -11.27
C VAL A 60 -10.51 -7.09 -11.25
N THR A 61 -10.40 -7.74 -10.09
CA THR A 61 -10.81 -9.14 -9.94
C THR A 61 -12.33 -9.31 -10.01
N LEU A 62 -13.09 -8.38 -9.41
CA LEU A 62 -14.55 -8.34 -9.51
C LEU A 62 -15.00 -8.09 -10.96
N SER A 63 -14.31 -7.23 -11.69
CA SER A 63 -14.56 -7.00 -13.12
C SER A 63 -14.50 -8.31 -13.93
N LEU A 64 -13.49 -9.14 -13.67
CA LEU A 64 -13.36 -10.47 -14.29
C LEU A 64 -14.49 -11.42 -13.87
N ILE A 65 -14.91 -11.36 -12.62
CA ILE A 65 -16.06 -12.13 -12.09
C ILE A 65 -17.36 -11.70 -12.79
N ASP A 66 -17.57 -10.40 -13.01
CA ASP A 66 -18.76 -9.86 -13.67
C ASP A 66 -18.93 -10.44 -15.08
N VAL A 67 -17.85 -10.45 -15.87
CA VAL A 67 -17.87 -11.04 -17.22
C VAL A 67 -18.07 -12.55 -17.18
N THR A 68 -17.52 -13.24 -16.18
CA THR A 68 -17.55 -14.70 -16.10
C THR A 68 -18.90 -15.24 -15.64
N PHE A 69 -19.52 -14.61 -14.63
CA PHE A 69 -20.70 -15.15 -13.96
C PHE A 69 -21.98 -14.37 -14.27
N PHE A 70 -21.88 -13.05 -14.45
CA PHE A 70 -23.06 -12.20 -14.63
C PHE A 70 -23.39 -11.95 -16.11
N GLY A 71 -22.50 -12.33 -17.03
CA GLY A 71 -22.71 -12.36 -18.48
C GLY A 71 -24.04 -13.00 -18.91
N TYR A 72 -24.44 -14.08 -18.23
CA TYR A 72 -25.67 -14.82 -18.53
C TYR A 72 -26.93 -14.15 -17.97
N PHE A 73 -26.81 -13.39 -16.88
CA PHE A 73 -27.97 -12.85 -16.14
C PHE A 73 -28.30 -11.40 -16.50
N LEU A 74 -27.30 -10.55 -16.74
CA LEU A 74 -27.49 -9.09 -16.85
C LEU A 74 -27.54 -8.54 -18.30
N GLY A 75 -27.43 -9.41 -19.30
CA GLY A 75 -27.33 -9.01 -20.70
C GLY A 75 -25.97 -8.40 -21.04
N ALA A 76 -25.49 -8.67 -22.26
CA ALA A 76 -24.11 -8.37 -22.66
C ALA A 76 -23.74 -6.87 -22.55
N ALA A 77 -24.68 -5.96 -22.82
CA ALA A 77 -24.44 -4.52 -22.75
C ALA A 77 -24.17 -4.03 -21.32
N SER A 78 -25.00 -4.45 -20.36
CA SER A 78 -24.86 -4.05 -18.95
C SER A 78 -23.57 -4.59 -18.35
N VAL A 79 -23.27 -5.86 -18.61
CA VAL A 79 -22.06 -6.52 -18.10
C VAL A 79 -20.80 -5.85 -18.65
N LYS A 80 -20.79 -5.48 -19.94
CA LYS A 80 -19.68 -4.73 -20.53
C LYS A 80 -19.46 -3.38 -19.84
N VAL A 81 -20.52 -2.61 -19.59
CA VAL A 81 -20.41 -1.31 -18.91
C VAL A 81 -19.89 -1.49 -17.48
N ILE A 82 -20.44 -2.46 -16.73
CA ILE A 82 -20.01 -2.72 -15.35
C ILE A 82 -18.54 -3.19 -15.32
N HIS A 83 -18.15 -4.09 -16.23
CA HIS A 83 -16.78 -4.55 -16.39
C HIS A 83 -15.84 -3.37 -16.67
N ASP A 84 -16.13 -2.55 -17.67
CA ASP A 84 -15.25 -1.46 -18.07
C ASP A 84 -15.10 -0.42 -16.94
N VAL A 85 -16.19 -0.07 -16.26
CA VAL A 85 -16.17 0.88 -15.14
C VAL A 85 -15.38 0.33 -13.95
N SER A 86 -15.65 -0.92 -13.54
CA SER A 86 -14.93 -1.55 -12.42
C SER A 86 -13.45 -1.74 -12.74
N PHE A 87 -13.12 -2.07 -13.99
CA PHE A 87 -11.74 -2.21 -14.46
C PHE A 87 -11.00 -0.89 -14.45
N ILE A 88 -11.59 0.19 -14.98
CA ILE A 88 -10.99 1.53 -14.99
C ILE A 88 -10.76 2.05 -13.57
N ILE A 89 -11.74 1.89 -12.67
CA ILE A 89 -11.60 2.28 -11.27
C ILE A 89 -10.50 1.47 -10.59
N GLY A 90 -10.47 0.15 -10.81
CA GLY A 90 -9.46 -0.75 -10.27
C GLY A 90 -8.05 -0.37 -10.71
N LEU A 91 -7.83 -0.19 -12.01
CA LEU A 91 -6.54 0.25 -12.56
C LEU A 91 -6.16 1.64 -12.06
N GLY A 92 -7.10 2.58 -12.00
CA GLY A 92 -6.85 3.93 -11.49
C GLY A 92 -6.36 3.93 -10.04
N LEU A 93 -6.98 3.11 -9.18
CA LEU A 93 -6.54 2.93 -7.79
C LEU A 93 -5.16 2.29 -7.70
N MET A 94 -4.88 1.28 -8.51
CA MET A 94 -3.56 0.63 -8.54
C MET A 94 -2.47 1.61 -9.01
N LEU A 95 -2.70 2.34 -10.09
CA LEU A 95 -1.79 3.37 -10.61
C LEU A 95 -1.52 4.47 -9.58
N PHE A 96 -2.57 5.01 -8.96
CA PHE A 96 -2.44 6.04 -7.94
C PHE A 96 -1.60 5.55 -6.75
N SER A 97 -1.81 4.30 -6.33
CA SER A 97 -1.06 3.67 -5.25
C SER A 97 0.42 3.50 -5.63
N SER A 98 0.70 2.97 -6.83
CA SER A 98 2.05 2.81 -7.35
C SER A 98 2.80 4.14 -7.42
N VAL A 99 2.17 5.20 -7.94
CA VAL A 99 2.79 6.55 -7.99
C VAL A 99 3.15 7.06 -6.60
N LYS A 100 2.28 6.86 -5.60
CA LYS A 100 2.58 7.24 -4.21
C LYS A 100 3.74 6.46 -3.62
N ILE A 101 3.78 5.15 -3.85
CA ILE A 101 4.88 4.28 -3.39
C ILE A 101 6.19 4.71 -4.05
N THR A 102 6.20 4.90 -5.37
CA THR A 102 7.40 5.34 -6.11
C THR A 102 7.91 6.69 -5.60
N ARG A 103 7.04 7.69 -5.44
CA ARG A 103 7.47 9.01 -4.92
C ARG A 103 8.09 8.93 -3.54
N PHE A 104 7.57 8.06 -2.68
CA PHE A 104 8.14 7.85 -1.36
C PHE A 104 9.53 7.20 -1.46
N LEU A 105 9.67 6.14 -2.25
CA LEU A 105 10.95 5.44 -2.45
C LEU A 105 12.03 6.36 -3.03
N THR A 106 11.70 7.14 -4.07
CA THR A 106 12.62 8.13 -4.65
C THR A 106 13.01 9.21 -3.64
N GLY A 107 12.09 9.61 -2.75
CA GLY A 107 12.39 10.52 -1.65
C GLY A 107 13.43 9.93 -0.70
N VAL A 108 13.22 8.69 -0.24
CA VAL A 108 14.14 7.98 0.67
C VAL A 108 15.52 7.79 0.04
N GLU A 109 15.58 7.42 -1.25
CA GLU A 109 16.83 7.27 -1.99
C GLU A 109 17.61 8.58 -2.08
N SER A 110 16.92 9.69 -2.36
CA SER A 110 17.54 11.02 -2.37
C SER A 110 18.09 11.43 -1.00
N PHE A 111 17.39 11.11 0.10
CA PHE A 111 17.89 11.33 1.45
C PHE A 111 19.13 10.48 1.77
N ALA A 112 19.13 9.20 1.36
CA ALA A 112 20.27 8.31 1.56
C ALA A 112 21.51 8.82 0.81
N HIS A 113 21.36 9.29 -0.43
CA HIS A 113 22.46 9.85 -1.21
C HIS A 113 23.07 11.08 -0.53
N LYS A 114 22.24 12.00 -0.01
CA LYS A 114 22.72 13.19 0.72
C LYS A 114 23.52 12.87 1.97
N LEU A 115 23.17 11.79 2.69
CA LEU A 115 23.92 11.34 3.88
C LEU A 115 25.25 10.67 3.53
N THR A 116 25.42 10.22 2.30
CA THR A 116 26.63 9.53 1.83
C THR A 116 27.63 10.50 1.19
N GLU A 117 27.16 11.66 0.69
CA GLU A 117 27.97 12.69 0.04
C GLU A 117 28.45 13.81 0.97
N GLU A 118 27.97 13.92 2.22
CA GLU A 118 28.70 14.73 3.21
C GLU A 118 29.95 13.95 3.64
N PRO A 119 31.17 14.33 3.23
CA PRO A 119 32.34 13.85 3.93
C PRO A 119 32.15 14.28 5.37
N VAL A 120 32.20 13.31 6.28
CA VAL A 120 32.51 13.58 7.68
C VAL A 120 33.84 14.31 7.61
N ASP A 121 33.78 15.64 7.64
CA ASP A 121 34.94 16.51 7.72
C ASP A 121 35.54 16.14 9.07
N LEU A 122 36.53 15.23 9.00
CA LEU A 122 37.32 14.78 10.12
C LEU A 122 37.96 16.05 10.65
N MET A 123 37.30 16.66 11.64
CA MET A 123 37.86 17.75 12.42
C MET A 123 39.28 17.31 12.78
N PRO A 124 40.33 18.07 12.44
CA PRO A 124 41.65 17.76 12.91
C PRO A 124 41.56 17.74 14.43
N VAL A 125 41.69 16.56 15.01
CA VAL A 125 41.84 16.36 16.45
C VAL A 125 43.19 16.98 16.78
N GLU A 126 43.18 18.27 17.11
CA GLU A 126 44.32 18.95 17.69
C GLU A 126 44.52 18.34 19.09
N GLU A 127 45.48 17.42 19.16
CA GLU A 127 45.89 16.72 20.37
C GLU A 127 46.51 17.73 21.35
N LYS A 128 45.70 18.25 22.28
CA LYS A 128 46.20 19.10 23.37
C LYS A 128 46.39 18.23 24.63
N PRO A 129 47.62 18.12 25.16
CA PRO A 129 47.92 17.17 26.22
C PRO A 129 47.28 17.58 27.55
N ALA A 130 46.95 16.54 28.31
CA ALA A 130 46.36 16.58 29.63
C ALA A 130 47.14 17.47 30.61
N SER A 131 46.42 18.33 31.32
CA SER A 131 46.87 18.87 32.60
C SER A 131 45.71 18.85 33.60
N SER A 132 46.01 18.19 34.71
CA SER A 132 45.17 17.91 35.85
C SER A 132 44.87 19.17 36.66
N ALA A 133 43.65 19.24 37.21
CA ALA A 133 43.41 19.28 38.65
C ALA A 133 42.14 20.06 39.04
N LYS A 134 41.45 19.47 40.04
CA LYS A 134 40.78 20.13 41.16
C LYS A 134 39.38 20.76 40.94
N LYS A 135 38.40 20.06 41.53
CA LYS A 135 37.81 20.38 42.86
C LYS A 135 36.29 20.67 42.87
N LYS A 136 35.56 19.71 43.46
CA LYS A 136 34.40 19.83 44.38
C LYS A 136 33.47 21.05 44.27
N LYS A 137 32.17 20.77 44.08
CA LYS A 137 31.03 21.05 45.01
C LYS A 137 29.73 20.67 44.27
N SER A 138 28.99 19.62 44.69
CA SER A 138 28.03 19.57 45.81
C SER A 138 26.81 20.48 45.65
N ALA A 139 25.64 19.83 45.81
CA ALA A 139 24.32 20.38 46.15
C ALA A 139 23.54 21.00 44.97
N LYS A 140 22.20 20.94 44.87
CA LYS A 140 21.14 20.49 45.78
C LYS A 140 19.80 20.54 45.00
N THR A 141 18.92 19.58 45.26
CA THR A 141 17.44 19.72 45.38
C THR A 141 16.57 20.29 44.25
N SER A 142 15.63 19.42 43.84
CA SER A 142 14.16 19.58 43.94
C SER A 142 13.40 20.60 43.08
N LYS A 143 12.44 20.07 42.30
CA LYS A 143 10.97 20.32 42.35
C LYS A 143 10.39 19.85 41.00
N ALA A 144 9.50 18.86 40.87
CA ALA A 144 8.16 18.69 41.45
C ALA A 144 7.23 19.91 41.22
N ASN A 145 6.42 19.88 40.16
CA ASN A 145 5.00 20.28 40.20
C ASN A 145 4.26 19.96 38.88
N LYS A 146 3.19 19.15 38.97
CA LYS A 146 1.76 19.51 38.87
C LYS A 146 1.28 19.86 37.44
N LYS A 147 0.46 19.02 36.79
CA LYS A 147 -0.98 18.71 37.05
C LYS A 147 -1.92 19.81 36.53
N LYS A 148 -2.69 19.47 35.48
CA LYS A 148 -4.09 19.84 35.15
C LYS A 148 -4.38 19.26 33.75
N ALA A 149 -5.28 18.32 33.49
CA ALA A 149 -6.66 18.10 33.92
C ALA A 149 -7.61 19.28 33.63
N SER A 150 -8.35 19.18 32.50
CA SER A 150 -9.73 19.67 32.36
C SER A 150 -10.36 19.03 31.12
N LYS A 151 -11.35 18.14 31.31
CA LYS A 151 -12.81 18.38 31.21
C LYS A 151 -13.33 18.12 29.78
N SER A 152 -14.10 17.05 29.55
CA SER A 152 -15.51 16.89 29.94
C SER A 152 -16.43 17.91 29.26
N SER A 153 -17.18 17.44 28.25
CA SER A 153 -18.63 17.63 28.08
C SER A 153 -19.02 17.30 26.62
N LYS A 154 -20.24 16.91 26.24
CA LYS A 154 -21.45 16.34 26.88
C LYS A 154 -22.47 16.31 25.73
N SER A 155 -23.19 15.20 25.56
CA SER A 155 -24.62 15.13 25.20
C SER A 155 -25.23 16.04 24.12
N LYS A 156 -25.84 15.42 23.11
CA LYS A 156 -27.22 15.65 22.59
C LYS A 156 -27.36 14.73 21.37
N LYS A 157 -28.18 13.66 21.32
CA LYS A 157 -29.61 13.48 21.60
C LYS A 157 -30.49 14.56 20.96
N LYS A 158 -31.02 14.25 19.77
CA LYS A 158 -32.25 14.73 19.11
C LYS A 158 -32.24 14.07 17.71
N LYS A 159 -33.31 13.53 17.15
CA LYS A 159 -34.67 13.28 17.59
C LYS A 159 -35.22 12.23 16.63
#